data_AF-A0A179HD93-F1
#
_entry.id   AF-A0A179HD93-F1
#
_cell.length_a   1.000
_cell.length_b   1.000
_cell.length_c   1.000
_cell.angle_alpha   90.00
_cell.angle_beta   90.00
_cell.angle_gamma   90.00
#
_symmetry.space_group_name_H-M   'P 1'
#
loop_
_entity.id
_entity.type
_entity.pdbx_description
1 polymer ?
#
loop_
_entity_poly.entity_id
_entity_poly.type
_entity_poly.pdbx_seq_one_letter_code
_entity_poly.pdbx_strand_id
1 'polypeptide(L)'
;MINYIYEDMGLDDISLLDLRELDPPAALGANLIMLFATARSERHLHVSAGRFVRWLKRNYKVNARADGLIGPGELKTKLRRLKKKAKLMGNNTMIVPGGDNGISTGWVCVNFSASGHDTDELSSFDESGRFSGFGSSLTGTMVVVQCLTESRRSELDLETLWQGVLRRSLEQTSKIKGEKTEDRAAFEKMVSSRMQQPSNPSASQWQALQQASQQQRHFSTMARRLQPRTERRAPAAGKGVQEPASQVVVEDANQLDLARLRRQISELQTSGIPLNQDVLQSLICAVFEAAPSTPDSSGERLALVDELLLTAQERGMTVWSREMLVTLIESVVNSPVYGPELQRSQSNLEFLLVEMQSALDEPQVLRLMHAYARHQDWERFWDAFRSPARFQVARSSELYELAYSTMAATRDPKLCTDALRWVYPEMLKEEPPVLPTGSLYTALKACILVADPAAEDLLHHPPASETLDLVGRRRLQRREFVRVLKEVEDLRRHLVGTQARRERAQALNKFSDAVSPGSA
;
A
#
# COMPACT_ATOMS: atom_id res chain seq x y z
N MET A 1 -0.69 -7.21 -19.41
CA MET A 1 -2.11 -7.62 -19.36
C MET A 1 -2.55 -7.93 -17.93
N ILE A 2 -1.87 -8.81 -17.20
CA ILE A 2 -2.26 -9.17 -15.81
C ILE A 2 -2.30 -7.93 -14.89
N ASN A 3 -1.31 -7.02 -14.97
CA ASN A 3 -1.34 -5.76 -14.21
C ASN A 3 -2.57 -4.90 -14.54
N TYR A 4 -3.01 -4.87 -15.80
CA TYR A 4 -4.24 -4.14 -16.19
C TYR A 4 -5.50 -4.79 -15.62
N ILE A 5 -5.54 -6.14 -15.54
CA ILE A 5 -6.65 -6.88 -14.94
C ILE A 5 -6.72 -6.61 -13.43
N TYR A 6 -5.59 -6.45 -12.76
CA TYR A 6 -5.53 -6.17 -11.34
C TYR A 6 -5.80 -4.68 -11.02
N GLU A 7 -5.01 -3.76 -11.58
CA GLU A 7 -5.02 -2.34 -11.23
C GLU A 7 -6.21 -1.59 -11.86
N ASP A 8 -6.40 -1.72 -13.18
CA ASP A 8 -7.37 -0.91 -13.93
C ASP A 8 -8.76 -1.54 -13.99
N MET A 9 -8.84 -2.88 -14.07
CA MET A 9 -10.12 -3.59 -14.00
C MET A 9 -10.57 -3.84 -12.56
N GLY A 10 -9.66 -3.78 -11.57
CA GLY A 10 -9.97 -4.00 -10.15
C GLY A 10 -10.51 -5.40 -9.87
N LEU A 11 -10.02 -6.42 -10.58
CA LEU A 11 -10.41 -7.81 -10.35
C LEU A 11 -9.46 -8.47 -9.34
N ASP A 12 -10.07 -9.16 -8.39
CA ASP A 12 -9.39 -9.80 -7.26
C ASP A 12 -9.21 -11.31 -7.53
N ASP A 13 -8.39 -11.98 -6.71
CA ASP A 13 -8.15 -13.43 -6.75
C ASP A 13 -7.82 -13.99 -8.14
N ILE A 14 -6.84 -13.41 -8.81
CA ILE A 14 -6.45 -13.83 -10.16
C ILE A 14 -5.74 -15.20 -10.09
N SER A 15 -6.31 -16.23 -10.73
CA SER A 15 -5.64 -17.53 -10.92
C SER A 15 -5.31 -17.77 -12.39
N LEU A 16 -4.12 -18.32 -12.63
CA LEU A 16 -3.61 -18.62 -13.97
C LEU A 16 -3.42 -20.13 -14.10
N LEU A 17 -4.07 -20.71 -15.11
CA LEU A 17 -3.92 -22.09 -15.54
C LEU A 17 -3.23 -22.14 -16.91
N ASP A 18 -2.07 -22.77 -16.95
CA ASP A 18 -1.36 -23.07 -18.19
C ASP A 18 -1.84 -24.42 -18.76
N LEU A 19 -2.63 -24.38 -19.83
CA LEU A 19 -3.25 -25.55 -20.48
C LEU A 19 -2.67 -25.81 -21.89
N ARG A 20 -1.45 -25.34 -22.16
CA ARG A 20 -0.84 -25.46 -23.50
C ARG A 20 -0.53 -26.89 -23.92
N GLU A 21 -0.24 -27.77 -22.97
CA GLU A 21 0.13 -29.17 -23.21
C GLU A 21 -1.07 -30.12 -23.11
N LEU A 22 -2.28 -29.61 -23.32
CA LEU A 22 -3.48 -30.43 -23.26
C LEU A 22 -3.63 -31.30 -24.52
N ASP A 23 -3.63 -32.61 -24.32
CA ASP A 23 -3.93 -33.62 -25.33
C ASP A 23 -5.18 -34.42 -24.91
N PRO A 24 -6.31 -34.36 -25.65
CA PRO A 24 -6.56 -33.58 -26.86
C PRO A 24 -6.73 -32.06 -26.58
N PRO A 25 -6.53 -31.17 -27.59
CA PRO A 25 -6.69 -29.74 -27.42
C PRO A 25 -8.13 -29.36 -27.04
N ALA A 26 -8.26 -28.33 -26.21
CA ALA A 26 -9.57 -27.84 -25.77
C ALA A 26 -10.35 -27.22 -26.93
N ALA A 27 -11.70 -27.28 -26.86
CA ALA A 27 -12.59 -26.66 -27.86
C ALA A 27 -12.44 -25.12 -27.97
N LEU A 28 -11.73 -24.49 -27.03
CA LEU A 28 -11.43 -23.06 -27.02
C LEU A 28 -10.20 -22.70 -27.87
N GLY A 29 -9.45 -23.70 -28.35
CA GLY A 29 -8.30 -23.57 -29.23
C GLY A 29 -7.06 -24.29 -28.73
N ALA A 30 -6.06 -24.43 -29.61
CA ALA A 30 -4.74 -24.95 -29.27
C ALA A 30 -3.98 -23.95 -28.37
N ASN A 31 -3.00 -24.44 -27.60
CA ASN A 31 -2.13 -23.61 -26.76
C ASN A 31 -2.90 -22.66 -25.83
N LEU A 32 -3.80 -23.20 -25.02
CA LEU A 32 -4.71 -22.43 -24.18
C LEU A 32 -4.04 -21.94 -22.90
N ILE A 33 -4.18 -20.65 -22.60
CA ILE A 33 -3.90 -20.06 -21.29
C ILE A 33 -5.21 -19.54 -20.73
N MET A 34 -5.59 -20.02 -19.56
CA MET A 34 -6.83 -19.65 -18.90
C MET A 34 -6.58 -18.85 -17.64
N LEU A 35 -7.27 -17.72 -17.53
CA LEU A 35 -7.21 -16.82 -16.38
C LEU A 35 -8.58 -16.76 -15.74
N PHE A 36 -8.65 -16.91 -14.42
CA PHE A 36 -9.86 -16.65 -13.64
C PHE A 36 -9.64 -15.43 -12.77
N ALA A 37 -10.65 -14.59 -12.66
CA ALA A 37 -10.60 -13.40 -11.83
C ALA A 37 -11.98 -13.10 -11.23
N THR A 38 -12.00 -12.65 -9.98
CA THR A 38 -13.21 -12.31 -9.22
C THR A 38 -13.56 -10.83 -9.39
N ALA A 39 -14.82 -10.55 -9.71
CA ALA A 39 -15.40 -9.22 -9.74
C ALA A 39 -16.25 -8.97 -8.49
N ARG A 40 -16.15 -7.75 -7.93
CA ARG A 40 -16.92 -7.30 -6.75
C ARG A 40 -18.44 -7.34 -6.91
N SER A 41 -18.97 -7.19 -8.13
CA SER A 41 -20.40 -7.23 -8.43
C SER A 41 -20.66 -7.48 -9.91
N GLU A 42 -21.89 -7.86 -10.28
CA GLU A 42 -22.30 -8.04 -11.68
C GLU A 42 -22.17 -6.74 -12.49
N ARG A 43 -22.46 -5.59 -11.88
CA ARG A 43 -22.27 -4.28 -12.51
C ARG A 43 -20.79 -4.00 -12.75
N HIS A 44 -19.95 -4.30 -11.77
CA HIS A 44 -18.49 -4.17 -11.91
C HIS A 44 -17.97 -5.04 -13.04
N LEU A 45 -18.39 -6.31 -13.08
CA LEU A 45 -18.06 -7.28 -14.12
C LEU A 45 -18.40 -6.79 -15.53
N HIS A 46 -19.60 -6.27 -15.74
CA HIS A 46 -20.03 -5.79 -17.07
C HIS A 46 -19.19 -4.59 -17.53
N VAL A 47 -18.94 -3.65 -16.63
CA VAL A 47 -18.15 -2.44 -16.93
C VAL A 47 -16.68 -2.79 -17.18
N SER A 48 -16.08 -3.63 -16.34
CA SER A 48 -14.66 -4.00 -16.43
C SER A 48 -14.39 -4.84 -17.67
N ALA A 49 -15.21 -5.86 -17.96
CA ALA A 49 -15.08 -6.68 -19.16
C ALA A 49 -15.27 -5.85 -20.45
N GLY A 50 -16.25 -4.95 -20.47
CA GLY A 50 -16.46 -4.04 -21.60
C GLY A 50 -15.29 -3.07 -21.82
N ARG A 51 -14.65 -2.58 -20.73
CA ARG A 51 -13.44 -1.76 -20.81
C ARG A 51 -12.26 -2.57 -21.33
N PHE A 52 -12.09 -3.81 -20.87
CA PHE A 52 -11.00 -4.70 -21.25
C PHE A 52 -10.99 -5.01 -22.74
N VAL A 53 -12.14 -5.39 -23.33
CA VAL A 53 -12.25 -5.63 -24.79
C VAL A 53 -11.85 -4.38 -25.59
N ARG A 54 -12.27 -3.20 -25.15
CA ARG A 54 -11.91 -1.93 -25.80
C ARG A 54 -10.43 -1.60 -25.64
N TRP A 55 -9.85 -1.89 -24.49
CA TRP A 55 -8.43 -1.70 -24.21
C TRP A 55 -7.55 -2.62 -25.08
N LEU A 56 -7.90 -3.91 -25.18
CA LEU A 56 -7.22 -4.87 -26.08
C LEU A 56 -7.25 -4.40 -27.53
N LYS A 57 -8.40 -3.93 -28.00
CA LYS A 57 -8.54 -3.40 -29.36
C LYS A 57 -7.73 -2.12 -29.58
N ARG A 58 -7.71 -1.19 -28.61
CA ARG A 58 -7.03 0.11 -28.75
C ARG A 58 -5.51 -0.01 -28.69
N ASN A 59 -4.99 -0.81 -27.78
CA ASN A 59 -3.55 -0.86 -27.49
C ASN A 59 -2.83 -1.97 -28.27
N TYR A 60 -3.48 -3.12 -28.46
CA TYR A 60 -2.86 -4.29 -29.07
C TYR A 60 -3.47 -4.68 -30.42
N LYS A 61 -4.50 -3.96 -30.88
CA LYS A 61 -5.25 -4.26 -32.12
C LYS A 61 -5.81 -5.70 -32.15
N VAL A 62 -5.99 -6.30 -30.98
CA VAL A 62 -6.53 -7.65 -30.83
C VAL A 62 -8.05 -7.58 -30.75
N ASN A 63 -8.73 -8.37 -31.57
CA ASN A 63 -10.19 -8.49 -31.53
C ASN A 63 -10.58 -9.58 -30.53
N ALA A 64 -10.91 -9.18 -29.30
CA ALA A 64 -11.44 -10.08 -28.30
C ALA A 64 -12.96 -10.26 -28.44
N ARG A 65 -13.46 -11.48 -28.25
CA ARG A 65 -14.91 -11.73 -28.12
C ARG A 65 -15.22 -11.93 -26.64
N ALA A 66 -16.24 -11.23 -26.16
CA ALA A 66 -16.69 -11.32 -24.78
C ALA A 66 -18.08 -11.94 -24.73
N ASP A 67 -18.13 -13.23 -24.39
CA ASP A 67 -19.36 -13.95 -24.18
C ASP A 67 -19.97 -13.56 -22.82
N GLY A 68 -21.28 -13.31 -22.79
CA GLY A 68 -21.98 -12.72 -21.64
C GLY A 68 -21.98 -11.19 -21.60
N LEU A 69 -21.20 -10.49 -22.43
CA LEU A 69 -21.22 -9.02 -22.46
C LEU A 69 -22.36 -8.48 -23.33
N ILE A 70 -23.37 -7.87 -22.71
CA ILE A 70 -24.51 -7.29 -23.44
C ILE A 70 -24.17 -5.93 -24.02
N GLY A 71 -24.37 -5.76 -25.33
CA GLY A 71 -24.15 -4.49 -26.02
C GLY A 71 -25.22 -3.44 -25.72
N PRO A 72 -24.95 -2.13 -25.91
CA PRO A 72 -25.92 -1.06 -25.65
C PRO A 72 -27.22 -1.18 -26.45
N GLY A 73 -27.14 -1.64 -27.71
CA GLY A 73 -28.31 -1.84 -28.58
C GLY A 73 -29.18 -3.02 -28.14
N GLU A 74 -28.55 -4.12 -27.72
CA GLU A 74 -29.22 -5.29 -27.18
C GLU A 74 -29.88 -4.98 -25.84
N LEU A 75 -29.18 -4.27 -24.95
CA LEU A 75 -29.72 -3.81 -23.68
C LEU A 75 -30.94 -2.91 -23.88
N LYS A 76 -30.86 -1.93 -24.79
CA LYS A 76 -32.00 -1.06 -25.14
C LYS A 76 -33.18 -1.87 -25.67
N THR A 77 -32.92 -2.90 -26.47
CA THR A 77 -33.95 -3.77 -27.03
C THR A 77 -34.60 -4.64 -25.95
N LYS A 78 -33.80 -5.26 -25.07
CA LYS A 78 -34.30 -6.05 -23.92
C LYS A 78 -35.12 -5.20 -22.96
N LEU A 79 -34.63 -4.02 -22.58
CA LEU A 79 -35.37 -3.07 -21.73
C LEU A 79 -36.67 -2.60 -22.38
N ARG A 80 -36.67 -2.33 -23.70
CA ARG A 80 -37.90 -1.96 -24.43
C ARG A 80 -38.92 -3.09 -24.44
N ARG A 81 -38.49 -4.33 -24.67
CA ARG A 81 -39.37 -5.52 -24.63
C ARG A 81 -39.95 -5.73 -23.24
N LEU A 82 -39.11 -5.57 -22.21
CA LEU A 82 -39.53 -5.69 -20.81
C LEU A 82 -40.55 -4.62 -20.43
N LYS A 83 -40.30 -3.35 -20.79
CA LYS A 83 -41.26 -2.25 -20.58
C LYS A 83 -42.59 -2.47 -21.33
N LYS A 84 -42.54 -2.99 -22.56
CA LYS A 84 -43.76 -3.35 -23.31
C LYS A 84 -44.55 -4.47 -22.62
N LYS A 85 -43.86 -5.51 -22.13
CA LYS A 85 -44.49 -6.63 -21.41
C LYS A 85 -45.12 -6.14 -20.09
N ALA A 86 -44.41 -5.32 -19.33
CA ALA A 86 -44.94 -4.71 -18.11
C ALA A 86 -46.18 -3.84 -18.39
N LYS A 87 -46.14 -3.00 -19.44
CA LYS A 87 -47.29 -2.20 -19.89
C LYS A 87 -48.49 -3.06 -20.29
N LEU A 88 -48.26 -4.19 -20.96
CA LEU A 88 -49.33 -5.11 -21.38
C LEU A 88 -49.96 -5.86 -20.19
N MET A 89 -49.17 -6.19 -19.16
CA MET A 89 -49.62 -6.91 -17.97
C MET A 89 -50.27 -5.99 -16.90
N GLY A 90 -50.38 -4.69 -17.13
CA GLY A 90 -51.04 -3.76 -16.21
C GLY A 90 -50.30 -3.49 -14.89
N ASN A 91 -49.10 -4.05 -14.69
CA ASN A 91 -48.28 -3.80 -13.51
C ASN A 91 -47.65 -2.40 -13.57
N ASN A 92 -47.55 -1.75 -12.40
CA ASN A 92 -46.85 -0.47 -12.26
C ASN A 92 -45.45 -0.55 -12.89
N THR A 93 -45.14 0.42 -13.76
CA THR A 93 -43.91 0.49 -14.57
C THR A 93 -42.59 0.48 -13.79
N MET A 94 -42.65 0.52 -12.45
CA MET A 94 -41.51 0.43 -11.54
C MET A 94 -41.17 -1.00 -11.09
N ILE A 95 -42.09 -1.97 -11.21
CA ILE A 95 -41.82 -3.35 -10.80
C ILE A 95 -41.44 -4.14 -12.05
N VAL A 96 -40.13 -4.34 -12.24
CA VAL A 96 -39.61 -5.28 -13.23
C VAL A 96 -40.27 -6.64 -12.97
N PRO A 97 -40.92 -7.27 -13.96
CA PRO A 97 -41.52 -8.59 -13.78
C PRO A 97 -40.47 -9.55 -13.22
N GLY A 98 -40.76 -10.18 -12.07
CA GLY A 98 -39.87 -11.12 -11.43
C GLY A 98 -39.52 -12.27 -12.38
N GLY A 99 -38.24 -12.52 -12.56
CA GLY A 99 -37.71 -13.56 -13.45
C GLY A 99 -36.33 -13.21 -14.00
N ASP A 100 -35.63 -14.23 -14.51
CA ASP A 100 -34.37 -14.02 -15.22
C ASP A 100 -34.64 -13.39 -16.59
N ASN A 101 -34.29 -12.12 -16.72
CA ASN A 101 -34.46 -11.35 -17.95
C ASN A 101 -33.22 -11.43 -18.86
N GLY A 102 -32.18 -12.17 -18.46
CA GLY A 102 -30.90 -12.26 -19.15
C GLY A 102 -30.24 -10.89 -19.35
N ILE A 103 -30.44 -9.97 -18.41
CA ILE A 103 -29.82 -8.62 -18.39
C ILE A 103 -28.64 -8.60 -17.41
N SER A 104 -28.77 -9.29 -16.28
CA SER A 104 -27.67 -9.54 -15.35
C SER A 104 -26.96 -10.82 -15.75
N THR A 105 -25.63 -10.80 -15.71
CA THR A 105 -24.81 -12.01 -15.76
C THR A 105 -23.75 -11.91 -14.68
N GLY A 106 -23.51 -13.02 -13.98
CA GLY A 106 -22.41 -13.17 -13.04
C GLY A 106 -21.15 -13.78 -13.66
N TRP A 107 -21.14 -14.01 -14.98
CA TRP A 107 -20.01 -14.58 -15.71
C TRP A 107 -19.85 -13.91 -17.08
N VAL A 108 -18.63 -13.47 -17.39
CA VAL A 108 -18.23 -12.99 -18.70
C VAL A 108 -16.92 -13.67 -19.10
N CYS A 109 -16.92 -14.31 -20.27
CA CYS A 109 -15.76 -15.01 -20.81
C CYS A 109 -15.18 -14.20 -21.98
N VAL A 110 -13.96 -13.69 -21.82
CA VAL A 110 -13.27 -12.92 -22.86
C VAL A 110 -12.20 -13.80 -23.50
N ASN A 111 -12.38 -14.14 -24.77
CA ASN A 111 -11.41 -14.92 -25.54
C ASN A 111 -10.73 -14.07 -26.62
N PHE A 112 -9.43 -14.32 -26.82
CA PHE A 112 -8.66 -13.73 -27.91
C PHE A 112 -7.40 -14.54 -28.21
N SER A 113 -6.89 -14.40 -29.43
CA SER A 113 -5.57 -14.92 -29.80
C SER A 113 -4.50 -13.88 -29.48
N ALA A 114 -3.43 -14.31 -28.81
CA ALA A 114 -2.30 -13.44 -28.50
C ALA A 114 -1.33 -13.28 -29.69
N SER A 115 -1.35 -14.22 -30.64
CA SER A 115 -0.52 -14.16 -31.83
C SER A 115 -1.20 -13.30 -32.90
N GLY A 116 -0.51 -12.23 -33.30
CA GLY A 116 -0.77 -11.55 -34.57
C GLY A 116 -0.66 -12.55 -35.72
N HIS A 117 -1.32 -12.21 -36.82
CA HIS A 117 -1.48 -13.03 -38.02
C HIS A 117 -0.14 -13.38 -38.70
N ASP A 118 0.65 -14.27 -38.11
CA ASP A 118 1.67 -15.06 -38.80
C ASP A 118 1.15 -16.49 -38.80
N THR A 119 0.47 -16.84 -39.88
CA THR A 119 0.27 -18.23 -40.29
C THR A 119 1.66 -18.82 -40.48
N ASP A 120 2.18 -19.46 -39.44
CA ASP A 120 3.35 -20.31 -39.56
C ASP A 120 2.91 -21.53 -40.39
N GLU A 121 3.19 -21.46 -41.70
CA GLU A 121 3.00 -22.57 -42.64
C GLU A 121 4.06 -23.63 -42.37
N LEU A 122 3.99 -24.29 -41.21
CA LEU A 122 4.72 -25.53 -40.97
C LEU A 122 3.99 -26.66 -41.69
N SER A 123 4.52 -27.03 -42.85
CA SER A 123 4.11 -28.21 -43.59
C SER A 123 4.35 -29.47 -42.75
N SER A 124 3.29 -30.22 -42.46
CA SER A 124 3.40 -31.55 -41.84
C SER A 124 3.86 -32.56 -42.87
N PHE A 125 5.03 -33.16 -42.63
CA PHE A 125 5.51 -34.32 -43.38
C PHE A 125 5.40 -35.55 -42.48
N ASP A 126 4.86 -36.64 -43.02
CA ASP A 126 4.87 -37.94 -42.35
C ASP A 126 6.32 -38.46 -42.25
N GLU A 127 6.61 -39.47 -41.41
CA GLU A 127 7.95 -40.13 -41.29
C GLU A 127 8.52 -40.65 -42.63
N SER A 128 7.72 -40.69 -43.70
CA SER A 128 8.13 -41.04 -45.06
C SER A 128 8.42 -39.83 -45.97
N GLY A 129 8.44 -38.61 -45.43
CA GLY A 129 8.77 -37.37 -46.17
C GLY A 129 7.73 -36.93 -47.19
N ARG A 130 6.52 -37.52 -47.18
CA ARG A 130 5.41 -37.11 -48.04
C ARG A 130 4.53 -36.08 -47.33
N PHE A 131 4.16 -35.04 -48.08
CA PHE A 131 3.25 -33.98 -47.65
C PHE A 131 1.84 -34.57 -47.42
N SER A 132 1.39 -34.58 -46.17
CA SER A 132 0.10 -35.14 -45.76
C SER A 132 -0.58 -34.13 -44.83
N GLY A 133 -1.78 -33.68 -45.23
CA GLY A 133 -2.67 -32.84 -44.41
C GLY A 133 -2.95 -31.45 -44.98
N PHE A 134 -4.23 -31.14 -45.19
CA PHE A 134 -4.70 -29.78 -45.48
C PHE A 134 -4.62 -28.92 -44.21
N GLY A 135 -3.71 -27.94 -44.22
CA GLY A 135 -3.63 -26.86 -43.22
C GLY A 135 -2.76 -27.20 -42.00
N SER A 136 -1.77 -26.34 -41.72
CA SER A 136 -0.99 -26.41 -40.48
C SER A 136 -1.89 -26.11 -39.28
N SER A 137 -1.62 -26.75 -38.14
CA SER A 137 -2.31 -26.42 -36.90
C SER A 137 -1.97 -24.97 -36.53
N LEU A 138 -3.00 -24.15 -36.32
CA LEU A 138 -2.84 -22.76 -35.89
C LEU A 138 -2.06 -22.74 -34.57
N THR A 139 -0.78 -22.37 -34.63
CA THR A 139 0.16 -22.34 -33.49
C THR A 139 -0.08 -21.15 -32.55
N GLY A 140 -1.16 -20.39 -32.75
CA GLY A 140 -1.51 -19.24 -31.94
C GLY A 140 -1.84 -19.62 -30.51
N THR A 141 -1.27 -18.89 -29.54
CA THR A 141 -1.66 -19.05 -28.13
C THR A 141 -3.01 -18.38 -27.90
N MET A 142 -4.00 -19.17 -27.50
CA MET A 142 -5.33 -18.68 -27.16
C MET A 142 -5.37 -18.29 -25.69
N VAL A 143 -5.73 -17.05 -25.41
CA VAL A 143 -5.88 -16.54 -24.05
C VAL A 143 -7.36 -16.36 -23.75
N VAL A 144 -7.80 -16.99 -22.67
CA VAL A 144 -9.18 -16.93 -22.19
C VAL A 144 -9.20 -16.35 -20.80
N VAL A 145 -9.88 -15.21 -20.63
CA VAL A 145 -10.05 -14.52 -19.35
C VAL A 145 -11.49 -14.70 -18.90
N GLN A 146 -11.67 -15.51 -17.86
CA GLN A 146 -12.94 -15.77 -17.22
C GLN A 146 -13.12 -14.82 -16.03
N CYS A 147 -14.01 -13.84 -16.20
CA CYS A 147 -14.35 -12.91 -15.15
C CYS A 147 -15.68 -13.36 -14.52
N LEU A 148 -15.68 -13.65 -13.22
CA LEU A 148 -16.86 -14.15 -12.50
C LEU A 148 -17.13 -13.30 -11.27
N THR A 149 -18.38 -13.24 -10.83
CA THR A 149 -18.68 -12.84 -9.44
C THR A 149 -18.32 -13.98 -8.49
N GLU A 150 -18.03 -13.67 -7.24
CA GLU A 150 -17.66 -14.67 -6.22
C GLU A 150 -18.69 -15.80 -6.13
N SER A 151 -19.98 -15.45 -6.08
CA SER A 151 -21.09 -16.41 -6.03
C SER A 151 -21.13 -17.33 -7.26
N ARG A 152 -20.87 -16.82 -8.48
CA ARG A 152 -20.85 -17.67 -9.69
C ARG A 152 -19.56 -18.46 -9.82
N ARG A 153 -18.44 -17.95 -9.31
CA ARG A 153 -17.15 -18.66 -9.26
C ARG A 153 -17.24 -19.89 -8.36
N SER A 154 -17.86 -19.77 -7.18
CA SER A 154 -18.06 -20.89 -6.27
C SER A 154 -19.07 -21.92 -6.79
N GLU A 155 -20.08 -21.49 -7.55
CA GLU A 155 -21.10 -22.39 -8.09
C GLU A 155 -20.59 -23.21 -9.27
N LEU A 156 -19.86 -22.59 -10.21
CA LEU A 156 -19.38 -23.26 -11.42
C LEU A 156 -18.08 -24.03 -11.18
N ASP A 157 -17.25 -23.55 -10.25
CA ASP A 157 -15.95 -24.12 -9.86
C ASP A 157 -15.13 -24.68 -11.03
N LEU A 158 -14.99 -23.84 -12.06
CA LEU A 158 -14.30 -24.22 -13.30
C LEU A 158 -12.81 -24.48 -13.07
N GLU A 159 -12.23 -23.93 -12.00
CA GLU A 159 -10.84 -24.15 -11.66
C GLU A 159 -10.57 -25.62 -11.34
N THR A 160 -11.37 -26.23 -10.46
CA THR A 160 -11.19 -27.67 -10.13
C THR A 160 -11.50 -28.56 -11.33
N LEU A 161 -12.49 -28.18 -12.16
CA LEU A 161 -12.82 -28.89 -13.40
C LEU A 161 -11.61 -28.95 -14.34
N TRP A 162 -11.03 -27.79 -14.68
CA TRP A 162 -9.89 -27.71 -15.61
C TRP A 162 -8.62 -28.30 -15.00
N GLN A 163 -8.44 -28.23 -13.69
CA GLN A 163 -7.38 -28.98 -12.99
C GLN A 163 -7.52 -30.49 -13.18
N GLY A 164 -8.74 -31.02 -13.02
CA GLY A 164 -9.01 -32.45 -13.22
C GLY A 164 -8.83 -32.89 -14.67
N VAL A 165 -9.11 -32.01 -15.64
CA VAL A 165 -8.84 -32.24 -17.06
C VAL A 165 -7.33 -32.26 -17.34
N LEU A 166 -6.59 -31.28 -16.82
CA LEU A 166 -5.13 -31.20 -16.97
C LEU A 166 -4.42 -32.42 -16.37
N ARG A 167 -4.80 -32.82 -15.14
CA ARG A 167 -4.27 -34.02 -14.48
C ARG A 167 -4.46 -35.27 -15.33
N ARG A 168 -5.67 -35.51 -15.82
CA ARG A 168 -5.98 -36.66 -16.68
C ARG A 168 -5.16 -36.64 -17.97
N SER A 169 -5.00 -35.48 -18.60
CA SER A 169 -4.21 -35.36 -19.83
C SER A 169 -2.74 -35.70 -19.57
N LEU A 170 -2.12 -35.14 -18.52
CA LEU A 170 -0.73 -35.44 -18.16
C LEU A 170 -0.52 -36.93 -17.78
N GLU A 171 -1.48 -37.56 -17.11
CA GLU A 171 -1.46 -39.00 -16.84
C GLU A 171 -1.52 -39.83 -18.14
N GLN A 172 -2.31 -39.42 -19.12
CA GLN A 172 -2.36 -40.13 -20.41
C GLN A 172 -1.07 -39.92 -21.20
N THR A 173 -0.54 -38.70 -21.24
CA THR A 173 0.72 -38.41 -21.93
C THR A 173 1.90 -39.16 -21.31
N SER A 174 1.98 -39.26 -19.98
CA SER A 174 3.03 -40.03 -19.30
C SER A 174 2.90 -41.54 -19.54
N LYS A 175 1.68 -42.09 -19.57
CA LYS A 175 1.42 -43.49 -19.96
C LYS A 175 1.87 -43.77 -21.40
N ILE A 176 1.58 -42.86 -22.33
CA ILE A 176 1.99 -42.98 -23.74
C ILE A 176 3.52 -42.91 -23.88
N LYS A 177 4.19 -42.06 -23.10
CA LYS A 177 5.66 -41.92 -23.10
C LYS A 177 6.40 -43.08 -22.40
N GLY A 178 5.69 -43.99 -21.74
CA GLY A 178 6.28 -45.17 -21.08
C GLY A 178 7.06 -44.85 -19.79
N GLU A 179 6.90 -43.64 -19.24
CA GLU A 179 7.51 -43.27 -17.95
C GLU A 179 6.70 -43.90 -16.80
N LYS A 180 7.36 -44.68 -15.94
CA LYS A 180 6.73 -45.24 -14.75
C LYS A 180 6.41 -44.12 -13.76
N THR A 181 5.12 -43.89 -13.52
CA THR A 181 4.59 -42.89 -12.59
C THR A 181 4.78 -43.33 -11.13
N GLU A 182 6.02 -43.50 -10.65
CA GLU A 182 6.25 -43.93 -9.26
C GLU A 182 6.26 -42.75 -8.26
N ASP A 183 6.53 -41.52 -8.71
CA ASP A 183 6.54 -40.34 -7.84
C ASP A 183 5.28 -39.49 -7.98
N ARG A 184 4.21 -39.86 -7.25
CA ARG A 184 2.98 -39.04 -7.10
C ARG A 184 3.28 -37.60 -6.66
N ALA A 185 4.35 -37.39 -5.89
CA ALA A 185 4.80 -36.08 -5.45
C ALA A 185 5.45 -35.24 -6.57
N ALA A 186 6.18 -35.87 -7.49
CA ALA A 186 6.76 -35.18 -8.65
C ALA A 186 5.66 -34.75 -9.64
N PHE A 187 4.64 -35.60 -9.81
CA PHE A 187 3.46 -35.28 -10.60
C PHE A 187 2.67 -34.09 -10.03
N GLU A 188 2.42 -34.08 -8.71
CA GLU A 188 1.73 -32.96 -8.04
C GLU A 188 2.55 -31.65 -8.15
N LYS A 189 3.89 -31.75 -8.12
CA LYS A 189 4.79 -30.61 -8.34
C LYS A 189 4.72 -30.09 -9.78
N MET A 190 4.58 -30.97 -10.76
CA MET A 190 4.40 -30.60 -12.16
C MET A 190 3.06 -29.89 -12.38
N VAL A 191 1.97 -30.43 -11.82
CA VAL A 191 0.63 -29.83 -11.90
C VAL A 191 0.60 -28.46 -11.20
N SER A 192 1.17 -28.34 -10.00
CA SER A 192 1.24 -27.07 -9.28
C SER A 192 2.14 -26.04 -9.96
N SER A 193 3.18 -26.43 -10.69
CA SER A 193 3.99 -25.49 -11.48
C SER A 193 3.21 -24.82 -12.62
N ARG A 194 2.17 -25.49 -13.14
CA ARG A 194 1.28 -24.98 -14.20
C ARG A 194 0.12 -24.14 -13.66
N MET A 195 0.05 -24.00 -12.34
CA MET A 195 -1.02 -23.31 -11.64
C MET A 195 -0.43 -22.19 -10.78
N GLN A 196 -0.77 -20.96 -11.09
CA GLN A 196 -0.55 -19.85 -10.17
C GLN A 196 -1.88 -19.57 -9.49
N GLN A 197 -2.05 -20.09 -8.27
CA GLN A 197 -3.17 -19.70 -7.42
C GLN A 197 -2.84 -18.36 -6.75
N PRO A 198 -3.83 -17.48 -6.56
CA PRO A 198 -3.63 -16.25 -5.82
C PRO A 198 -3.22 -16.61 -4.39
N SER A 199 -1.98 -16.28 -4.01
CA SER A 199 -1.53 -16.40 -2.63
C SER A 199 -2.20 -15.28 -1.85
N ASN A 200 -3.41 -15.51 -1.35
CA ASN A 200 -4.03 -14.58 -0.43
C ASN A 200 -3.39 -14.81 0.96
N PRO A 201 -2.50 -13.91 1.43
CA PRO A 201 -1.79 -14.11 2.69
C PRO A 201 -2.78 -14.29 3.85
N SER A 202 -3.91 -13.58 3.80
CA SER A 202 -4.99 -13.69 4.79
C SER A 202 -5.64 -15.09 4.81
N ALA A 203 -5.95 -15.68 3.65
CA ALA A 203 -6.55 -17.01 3.56
C ALA A 203 -5.61 -18.10 4.06
N SER A 204 -4.31 -18.00 3.75
CA SER A 204 -3.29 -18.92 4.29
C SER A 204 -3.15 -18.78 5.81
N GLN A 205 -3.32 -17.57 6.34
CA GLN A 205 -3.31 -17.27 7.77
C GLN A 205 -4.54 -17.87 8.48
N TRP A 206 -5.73 -17.74 7.88
CA TRP A 206 -6.97 -18.35 8.37
C TRP A 206 -6.92 -19.87 8.33
N GLN A 207 -6.39 -20.46 7.25
CA GLN A 207 -6.25 -21.90 7.13
C GLN A 207 -5.21 -22.46 8.11
N ALA A 208 -4.10 -21.75 8.33
CA ALA A 208 -3.13 -22.06 9.38
C ALA A 208 -3.74 -21.94 10.79
N LEU A 209 -4.60 -20.94 11.03
CA LEU A 209 -5.32 -20.77 12.29
C LEU A 209 -6.33 -21.91 12.53
N GLN A 210 -7.03 -22.35 11.48
CA GLN A 210 -8.00 -23.44 11.55
C GLN A 210 -7.32 -24.81 11.73
N GLN A 211 -6.19 -25.04 11.08
CA GLN A 211 -5.34 -26.21 11.33
C GLN A 211 -4.73 -26.18 12.75
N ALA A 212 -4.37 -24.99 13.25
CA ALA A 212 -3.92 -24.82 14.62
C ALA A 212 -5.03 -25.04 15.66
N SER A 213 -6.30 -24.79 15.33
CA SER A 213 -7.43 -25.03 16.23
C SER A 213 -7.89 -26.49 16.26
N GLN A 214 -7.67 -27.25 15.18
CA GLN A 214 -7.93 -28.70 15.14
C GLN A 214 -6.89 -29.52 15.91
N GLN A 215 -5.72 -28.95 16.20
CA GLN A 215 -4.80 -29.53 17.16
C GLN A 215 -5.37 -29.32 18.57
N GLN A 216 -5.87 -30.39 19.18
CA GLN A 216 -6.20 -30.45 20.61
C GLN A 216 -4.95 -30.10 21.43
N ARG A 217 -4.73 -28.81 21.66
CA ARG A 217 -3.69 -28.33 22.56
C ARG A 217 -4.26 -28.39 23.97
N HIS A 218 -3.66 -29.22 24.81
CA HIS A 218 -3.79 -29.07 26.25
C HIS A 218 -3.38 -27.64 26.60
N PHE A 219 -4.32 -26.87 27.16
CA PHE A 219 -4.05 -25.52 27.63
C PHE A 219 -3.03 -25.59 28.77
N SER A 220 -1.79 -25.19 28.47
CA SER A 220 -0.80 -24.86 29.49
C SER A 220 -0.90 -23.36 29.76
N THR A 221 -1.27 -23.01 31.00
CA THR A 221 -1.30 -21.63 31.52
C THR A 221 0.10 -21.15 31.88
N MET A 222 1.01 -21.13 30.91
CA MET A 222 2.31 -20.48 31.05
C MET A 222 2.60 -19.73 29.75
N ALA A 223 2.49 -18.40 29.81
CA ALA A 223 2.91 -17.52 28.73
C ALA A 223 4.39 -17.79 28.44
N ARG A 224 4.68 -18.42 27.30
CA ARG A 224 6.05 -18.77 26.92
C ARG A 224 6.76 -17.49 26.49
N ARG A 225 7.43 -16.87 27.45
CA ARG A 225 8.29 -15.67 27.33
C ARG A 225 9.35 -15.88 26.25
N LEU A 226 9.62 -14.85 25.44
CA LEU A 226 10.72 -14.84 24.48
C LEU A 226 12.04 -14.95 25.25
N GLN A 227 12.57 -16.16 25.38
CA GLN A 227 13.93 -16.34 25.86
C GLN A 227 14.90 -15.99 24.72
N PRO A 228 16.03 -15.32 25.03
CA PRO A 228 17.08 -15.12 24.04
C PRO A 228 17.46 -16.49 23.47
N ARG A 229 17.52 -16.57 22.14
CA ARG A 229 17.78 -17.80 21.42
C ARG A 229 19.26 -18.15 21.61
N THR A 230 19.61 -18.72 22.76
CA THR A 230 20.96 -19.28 22.98
C THR A 230 21.17 -20.38 21.96
N GLU A 231 22.00 -20.11 20.97
CA GLU A 231 22.47 -21.10 20.02
C GLU A 231 23.09 -22.26 20.82
N ARG A 232 22.53 -23.45 20.58
CA ARG A 232 23.01 -24.72 21.11
C ARG A 232 24.41 -24.98 20.52
N ARG A 233 25.46 -24.57 21.22
CA ARG A 233 26.83 -24.97 20.90
C ARG A 233 27.03 -26.42 21.34
N ALA A 234 27.25 -27.32 20.38
CA ALA A 234 27.67 -28.70 20.63
C ALA A 234 29.08 -28.73 21.26
N PRO A 235 29.41 -29.73 22.10
CA PRO A 235 30.70 -29.77 22.80
C PRO A 235 31.76 -30.48 21.96
N ALA A 236 32.93 -29.87 21.78
CA ALA A 236 34.15 -30.63 21.49
C ALA A 236 35.42 -29.84 21.82
N ALA A 237 36.20 -30.46 22.71
CA ALA A 237 37.66 -30.51 22.77
C ALA A 237 38.44 -29.22 23.04
N GLY A 238 39.07 -29.19 24.23
CA GLY A 238 40.05 -28.19 24.60
C GLY A 238 41.38 -28.30 23.83
N LYS A 239 42.07 -27.17 23.77
CA LYS A 239 43.54 -27.03 23.80
C LYS A 239 43.85 -25.62 24.29
N GLY A 240 44.87 -25.53 25.14
CA GLY A 240 45.14 -24.39 26.01
C GLY A 240 45.77 -23.15 25.36
N VAL A 241 45.69 -22.08 26.16
CA VAL A 241 46.64 -20.97 26.37
C VAL A 241 47.25 -20.30 25.12
N GLN A 242 46.87 -19.03 24.93
CA GLN A 242 47.80 -17.89 24.95
C GLN A 242 46.99 -16.57 25.01
N GLU A 243 47.23 -15.78 26.07
CA GLU A 243 46.95 -14.35 26.07
C GLU A 243 47.72 -13.67 24.93
N PRO A 244 47.17 -12.59 24.37
CA PRO A 244 48.00 -11.39 24.39
C PRO A 244 47.24 -10.13 24.80
N ALA A 245 47.93 -9.37 25.65
CA ALA A 245 48.14 -7.94 25.59
C ALA A 245 46.90 -7.04 25.51
N SER A 246 46.60 -6.47 26.68
CA SER A 246 45.94 -5.19 26.93
C SER A 246 46.17 -4.16 25.83
N GLN A 247 45.13 -3.87 25.06
CA GLN A 247 44.97 -2.57 24.41
C GLN A 247 44.00 -1.76 25.25
N VAL A 248 44.56 -0.76 25.92
CA VAL A 248 43.82 0.31 26.60
C VAL A 248 43.07 1.07 25.51
N VAL A 249 41.82 0.71 25.30
CA VAL A 249 40.86 1.57 24.61
C VAL A 249 40.44 2.60 25.64
N VAL A 250 40.71 3.86 25.35
CA VAL A 250 40.24 5.01 26.11
C VAL A 250 38.71 4.91 26.14
N GLU A 251 38.15 4.53 27.29
CA GLU A 251 36.71 4.54 27.52
C GLU A 251 36.23 6.00 27.50
N ASP A 252 35.59 6.40 26.40
CA ASP A 252 34.77 7.59 26.36
C ASP A 252 33.60 7.40 27.34
N ALA A 253 33.71 7.98 28.53
CA ALA A 253 32.78 7.87 29.65
C ALA A 253 31.33 8.34 29.37
N ASN A 254 31.02 8.76 28.14
CA ASN A 254 29.73 9.28 27.69
C ASN A 254 28.98 8.38 26.69
N GLN A 255 29.49 7.22 26.27
CA GLN A 255 28.70 6.29 25.46
C GLN A 255 27.77 5.44 26.35
N LEU A 256 26.46 5.58 26.12
CA LEU A 256 25.44 4.71 26.70
C LEU A 256 25.58 3.32 26.09
N ASP A 257 26.24 2.42 26.83
CA ASP A 257 26.35 1.00 26.47
C ASP A 257 25.12 0.22 26.95
N LEU A 258 24.63 -0.69 26.11
CA LEU A 258 23.46 -1.54 26.38
C LEU A 258 23.66 -2.39 27.64
N ALA A 259 24.90 -2.81 27.91
CA ALA A 259 25.25 -3.56 29.12
C ALA A 259 25.06 -2.73 30.40
N ARG A 260 25.32 -1.41 30.35
CA ARG A 260 25.11 -0.50 31.48
C ARG A 260 23.62 -0.28 31.72
N LEU A 261 22.84 -0.10 30.66
CA LEU A 261 21.38 0.03 30.76
C LEU A 261 20.74 -1.22 31.34
N ARG A 262 21.18 -2.42 30.93
CA ARG A 262 20.73 -3.67 31.55
C ARG A 262 20.95 -3.67 33.06
N ARG A 263 22.14 -3.28 33.53
CA ARG A 263 22.43 -3.23 34.98
C ARG A 263 21.52 -2.24 35.69
N GLN A 264 21.32 -1.05 35.11
CA GLN A 264 20.40 -0.05 35.67
C GLN A 264 18.95 -0.55 35.73
N ILE A 265 18.48 -1.28 34.71
CA ILE A 265 17.13 -1.89 34.70
C ILE A 265 17.03 -2.96 35.79
N SER A 266 18.03 -3.84 35.93
CA SER A 266 18.05 -4.86 36.99
C SER A 266 18.12 -4.25 38.39
N GLU A 267 18.90 -3.19 38.59
CA GLU A 267 18.92 -2.43 39.84
C GLU A 267 17.56 -1.81 40.10
N LEU A 268 16.92 -1.18 39.11
CA LEU A 268 15.60 -0.60 39.24
C LEU A 268 14.53 -1.66 39.60
N GLN A 269 14.63 -2.86 39.06
CA GLN A 269 13.71 -3.97 39.36
C GLN A 269 13.90 -4.52 40.78
N THR A 270 15.15 -4.60 41.25
CA THR A 270 15.50 -5.16 42.56
C THR A 270 15.44 -4.13 43.70
N SER A 271 15.52 -2.85 43.35
CA SER A 271 15.47 -1.74 44.30
C SER A 271 14.11 -1.03 44.25
N GLY A 272 13.72 -0.40 45.37
CA GLY A 272 12.50 0.41 45.46
C GLY A 272 12.62 1.79 44.80
N ILE A 273 13.49 1.99 43.80
CA ILE A 273 13.65 3.28 43.13
C ILE A 273 12.31 3.66 42.47
N PRO A 274 11.75 4.86 42.74
CA PRO A 274 10.49 5.27 42.14
C PRO A 274 10.64 5.36 40.62
N LEU A 275 9.67 4.78 39.90
CA LEU A 275 9.60 4.84 38.44
C LEU A 275 8.43 5.75 38.06
N ASN A 276 8.72 6.85 37.37
CA ASN A 276 7.74 7.78 36.84
C ASN A 276 7.65 7.68 35.32
N GLN A 277 6.59 8.22 34.73
CA GLN A 277 6.34 8.13 33.29
C GLN A 277 7.51 8.70 32.45
N ASP A 278 8.04 9.86 32.83
CA ASP A 278 9.15 10.52 32.13
C ASP A 278 10.44 9.69 32.19
N VAL A 279 10.70 9.07 33.34
CA VAL A 279 11.86 8.19 33.54
C VAL A 279 11.73 6.93 32.69
N LEU A 280 10.53 6.32 32.66
CA LEU A 280 10.25 5.15 31.82
C LEU A 280 10.46 5.47 30.34
N GLN A 281 9.91 6.57 29.84
CA GLN A 281 10.08 6.99 28.45
C GLN A 281 11.55 7.27 28.13
N SER A 282 12.26 7.96 29.01
CA SER A 282 13.70 8.24 28.85
C SER A 282 14.54 6.95 28.80
N LEU A 283 14.23 5.97 29.65
CA LEU A 283 14.91 4.67 29.64
C LEU A 283 14.62 3.89 28.36
N ILE A 284 13.39 3.93 27.86
CA ILE A 284 13.01 3.27 26.60
C ILE A 284 13.76 3.90 25.42
N CYS A 285 13.77 5.23 25.31
CA CYS A 285 14.55 5.94 24.29
C CYS A 285 16.03 5.56 24.40
N ALA A 286 16.60 5.59 25.61
CA ALA A 286 17.99 5.22 25.86
C ALA A 286 18.33 3.79 25.43
N VAL A 287 17.45 2.81 25.64
CA VAL A 287 17.66 1.41 25.20
C VAL A 287 17.72 1.30 23.69
N PHE A 288 16.85 2.01 22.96
CA PHE A 288 16.88 2.00 21.50
C PHE A 288 17.98 2.87 20.89
N GLU A 289 18.42 3.94 21.56
CA GLU A 289 19.50 4.83 21.08
C GLU A 289 20.90 4.35 21.46
N ALA A 290 21.04 3.41 22.41
CA ALA A 290 22.33 2.89 22.87
C ALA A 290 23.21 2.43 21.71
N ALA A 291 24.53 2.58 21.85
CA ALA A 291 25.48 2.15 20.82
C ALA A 291 25.37 0.63 20.56
N PRO A 292 25.54 0.14 19.31
CA PRO A 292 25.48 -1.28 19.02
C PRO A 292 26.65 -2.03 19.66
N SER A 293 26.38 -2.81 20.70
CA SER A 293 27.40 -3.69 21.31
C SER A 293 27.71 -4.92 20.43
N THR A 294 26.72 -5.40 19.66
CA THR A 294 26.81 -6.51 18.70
C THR A 294 25.93 -6.24 17.46
N PRO A 295 26.23 -6.84 16.29
CA PRO A 295 25.44 -6.62 15.06
C PRO A 295 24.00 -7.15 15.13
N ASP A 296 23.69 -8.03 16.10
CA ASP A 296 22.35 -8.61 16.30
C ASP A 296 21.83 -8.31 17.72
N SER A 297 21.78 -7.02 18.06
CA SER A 297 21.29 -6.53 19.36
C SER A 297 19.80 -6.15 19.37
N SER A 298 19.08 -6.36 18.26
CA SER A 298 17.65 -6.00 18.12
C SER A 298 16.77 -6.74 19.11
N GLY A 299 16.89 -8.07 19.17
CA GLY A 299 16.13 -8.89 20.13
C GLY A 299 16.45 -8.58 21.59
N GLU A 300 17.71 -8.22 21.88
CA GLU A 300 18.15 -7.83 23.23
C GLU A 300 17.51 -6.52 23.69
N ARG A 301 17.44 -5.50 22.82
CA ARG A 301 16.77 -4.23 23.09
C ARG A 301 15.27 -4.42 23.30
N LEU A 302 14.62 -5.22 22.44
CA LEU A 302 13.20 -5.53 22.58
C LEU A 302 12.91 -6.24 23.91
N ALA A 303 13.76 -7.18 24.32
CA ALA A 303 13.62 -7.89 25.60
C ALA A 303 13.77 -6.94 26.80
N LEU A 304 14.75 -6.03 26.78
CA LEU A 304 14.94 -5.04 27.85
C LEU A 304 13.75 -4.08 27.96
N VAL A 305 13.18 -3.65 26.83
CA VAL A 305 11.98 -2.81 26.83
C VAL A 305 10.77 -3.59 27.34
N ASP A 306 10.58 -4.86 26.94
CA ASP A 306 9.51 -5.71 27.48
C ASP A 306 9.60 -5.85 29.01
N GLU A 307 10.81 -6.05 29.55
CA GLU A 307 11.08 -6.09 30.99
C GLU A 307 10.74 -4.75 31.69
N LEU A 308 11.09 -3.62 31.07
CA LEU A 308 10.76 -2.29 31.59
C LEU A 308 9.25 -2.03 31.60
N LEU A 309 8.57 -2.38 30.51
CA LEU A 309 7.11 -2.23 30.40
C LEU A 309 6.38 -3.11 31.41
N LEU A 310 6.84 -4.35 31.62
CA LEU A 310 6.29 -5.23 32.65
C LEU A 310 6.49 -4.63 34.05
N THR A 311 7.70 -4.14 34.35
CA THR A 311 8.00 -3.50 35.64
C THR A 311 7.10 -2.28 35.89
N ALA A 312 6.87 -1.47 34.87
CA ALA A 312 5.97 -0.32 34.95
C ALA A 312 4.52 -0.75 35.21
N GLN A 313 4.04 -1.79 34.53
CA GLN A 313 2.69 -2.32 34.72
C GLN A 313 2.51 -2.92 36.12
N GLU A 314 3.49 -3.65 36.64
CA GLU A 314 3.48 -4.20 38.01
C GLU A 314 3.45 -3.09 39.08
N ARG A 315 4.03 -1.92 38.77
CA ARG A 315 3.97 -0.72 39.61
C ARG A 315 2.70 0.11 39.43
N GLY A 316 1.74 -0.37 38.63
CA GLY A 316 0.45 0.28 38.39
C GLY A 316 0.49 1.45 37.42
N MET A 317 1.54 1.58 36.60
CA MET A 317 1.64 2.64 35.60
C MET A 317 0.83 2.31 34.34
N THR A 318 0.38 3.35 33.62
CA THR A 318 -0.38 3.19 32.38
C THR A 318 0.54 3.01 31.17
N VAL A 319 0.89 1.75 30.91
CA VAL A 319 1.71 1.37 29.75
C VAL A 319 0.92 1.41 28.43
N TRP A 320 -0.38 1.11 28.50
CA TRP A 320 -1.26 1.13 27.33
C TRP A 320 -1.81 2.54 27.06
N SER A 321 -0.99 3.41 26.47
CA SER A 321 -1.38 4.77 26.10
C SER A 321 -0.84 5.16 24.72
N ARG A 322 -1.52 6.10 24.04
CA ARG A 322 -1.10 6.66 22.75
C ARG A 322 0.33 7.22 22.83
N GLU A 323 0.61 7.99 23.88
CA GLU A 323 1.95 8.54 24.12
C GLU A 323 3.02 7.47 24.26
N MET A 324 2.71 6.36 24.94
CA MET A 324 3.66 5.27 25.07
C MET A 324 3.92 4.57 23.73
N LEU A 325 2.86 4.28 22.96
CA LEU A 325 2.99 3.67 21.65
C LEU A 325 3.76 4.57 20.66
N VAL A 326 3.47 5.87 20.63
CA VAL A 326 4.19 6.84 19.80
C VAL A 326 5.67 6.90 20.18
N THR A 327 5.97 6.91 21.48
CA THR A 327 7.36 6.91 21.98
C THR A 327 8.08 5.61 21.61
N LEU A 328 7.41 4.44 21.70
CA LEU A 328 7.99 3.17 21.27
C LEU A 328 8.24 3.15 19.77
N ILE A 329 7.29 3.57 18.94
CA ILE A 329 7.44 3.63 17.49
C ILE A 329 8.59 4.56 17.10
N GLU A 330 8.61 5.78 17.66
CA GLU A 330 9.68 6.75 17.41
C GLU A 330 11.05 6.20 17.82
N SER A 331 11.15 5.58 19.01
CA SER A 331 12.40 5.01 19.50
C SER A 331 12.89 3.85 18.64
N VAL A 332 11.97 2.96 18.21
CA VAL A 332 12.28 1.84 17.34
C VAL A 332 12.80 2.34 15.99
N VAL A 333 12.13 3.31 15.37
CA VAL A 333 12.53 3.87 14.08
C VAL A 333 13.90 4.53 14.18
N ASN A 334 14.14 5.38 15.20
CA ASN A 334 15.41 6.08 15.37
C ASN A 334 16.57 5.18 15.86
N SER A 335 16.34 3.88 16.09
CA SER A 335 17.39 2.95 16.55
C SER A 335 18.52 2.82 15.51
N PRO A 336 19.80 2.88 15.92
CA PRO A 336 20.94 2.70 15.01
C PRO A 336 21.04 1.28 14.45
N VAL A 337 20.33 0.31 15.05
CA VAL A 337 20.29 -1.10 14.64
C VAL A 337 18.97 -1.43 13.92
N TYR A 338 18.34 -0.44 13.30
CA TYR A 338 17.09 -0.65 12.57
C TYR A 338 17.25 -1.73 11.49
N GLY A 339 16.41 -2.77 11.58
CA GLY A 339 16.50 -3.98 10.77
C GLY A 339 15.15 -4.73 10.74
N PRO A 340 15.10 -5.95 10.19
CA PRO A 340 13.84 -6.66 9.94
C PRO A 340 13.05 -6.98 11.22
N GLU A 341 13.74 -7.27 12.32
CA GLU A 341 13.08 -7.54 13.61
C GLU A 341 12.41 -6.28 14.18
N LEU A 342 13.12 -5.15 14.16
CA LEU A 342 12.60 -3.86 14.63
C LEU A 342 11.50 -3.32 13.71
N GLN A 343 11.60 -3.50 12.39
CA GLN A 343 10.54 -3.17 11.44
C GLN A 343 9.25 -3.97 11.70
N ARG A 344 9.38 -5.25 12.07
CA ARG A 344 8.23 -6.07 12.47
C ARG A 344 7.62 -5.57 13.78
N SER A 345 8.46 -5.21 14.75
CA SER A 345 8.00 -4.64 16.02
C SER A 345 7.26 -3.31 15.79
N GLN A 346 7.83 -2.40 15.00
CA GLN A 346 7.19 -1.16 14.56
C GLN A 346 5.82 -1.42 13.94
N SER A 347 5.71 -2.34 12.99
CA SER A 347 4.44 -2.65 12.31
C SER A 347 3.38 -3.14 13.30
N ASN A 348 3.77 -3.94 14.30
CA ASN A 348 2.86 -4.38 15.36
C ASN A 348 2.43 -3.20 16.25
N LEU A 349 3.35 -2.31 16.62
CA LEU A 349 3.04 -1.13 17.44
C LEU A 349 2.13 -0.14 16.70
N GLU A 350 2.37 0.08 15.41
CA GLU A 350 1.51 0.87 14.53
C GLU A 350 0.09 0.30 14.45
N PHE A 351 -0.02 -1.03 14.33
CA PHE A 351 -1.32 -1.71 14.36
C PHE A 351 -2.06 -1.47 15.68
N LEU A 352 -1.37 -1.61 16.81
CA LEU A 352 -1.95 -1.35 18.13
C LEU A 352 -2.38 0.13 18.28
N LEU A 353 -1.61 1.06 17.72
CA LEU A 353 -1.95 2.49 17.74
C LEU A 353 -3.24 2.77 16.95
N VAL A 354 -3.42 2.11 15.80
CA VAL A 354 -4.66 2.20 14.99
C VAL A 354 -5.85 1.59 15.73
N GLU A 355 -5.66 0.47 16.43
CA GLU A 355 -6.72 -0.17 17.23
C GLU A 355 -7.25 0.71 18.37
N MET A 356 -6.49 1.70 18.85
CA MET A 356 -6.96 2.64 19.88
C MET A 356 -8.08 3.58 19.40
N GLN A 357 -8.40 3.61 18.09
CA GLN A 357 -9.54 4.34 17.49
C GLN A 357 -9.73 5.78 17.99
N SER A 358 -8.64 6.52 18.19
CA SER A 358 -8.66 7.90 18.65
C SER A 358 -7.66 8.76 17.90
N ALA A 359 -7.97 10.06 17.76
CA ALA A 359 -7.10 11.02 17.09
C ALA A 359 -5.75 11.13 17.82
N LEU A 360 -4.66 11.26 17.08
CA LEU A 360 -3.37 11.62 17.67
C LEU A 360 -3.33 13.12 17.90
N ASP A 361 -2.68 13.52 18.99
CA ASP A 361 -2.45 14.92 19.30
C ASP A 361 -1.38 15.48 18.35
N GLU A 362 -1.42 16.78 18.09
CA GLU A 362 -0.44 17.47 17.22
C GLU A 362 1.03 17.10 17.48
N PRO A 363 1.56 17.13 18.72
CA PRO A 363 2.95 16.75 18.98
C PRO A 363 3.25 15.29 18.66
N GLN A 364 2.28 14.38 18.84
CA GLN A 364 2.44 12.97 18.51
C GLN A 364 2.59 12.77 17.00
N VAL A 365 1.78 13.49 16.21
CA VAL A 365 1.83 13.43 14.74
C VAL A 365 3.16 14.00 14.24
N LEU A 366 3.59 15.15 14.77
CA LEU A 366 4.88 15.76 14.42
C LEU A 366 6.05 14.83 14.70
N ARG A 367 6.09 14.17 15.87
CA ARG A 367 7.13 13.19 16.24
C ARG A 367 7.21 12.03 15.25
N LEU A 368 6.06 11.42 14.91
CA LEU A 368 6.01 10.33 13.92
C LEU A 368 6.46 10.79 12.54
N MET A 369 6.00 11.96 12.09
CA MET A 369 6.42 12.54 10.81
C MET A 369 7.94 12.77 10.78
N HIS A 370 8.54 13.31 11.84
CA HIS A 370 9.98 13.48 11.94
C HIS A 370 10.74 12.14 11.88
N ALA A 371 10.27 11.12 12.61
CA ALA A 371 10.87 9.79 12.62
C ALA A 371 10.87 9.15 11.23
N TYR A 372 9.72 9.15 10.53
CA TYR A 372 9.63 8.57 9.19
C TYR A 372 10.40 9.37 8.14
N ALA A 373 10.44 10.71 8.25
CA ALA A 373 11.21 11.54 7.34
C ALA A 373 12.72 11.27 7.43
N ARG A 374 13.26 10.97 8.62
CA ARG A 374 14.68 10.59 8.80
C ARG A 374 15.07 9.33 8.02
N HIS A 375 14.15 8.38 7.92
CA HIS A 375 14.34 7.13 7.16
C HIS A 375 13.85 7.21 5.71
N GLN A 376 13.37 8.38 5.26
CA GLN A 376 12.78 8.57 3.93
C GLN A 376 11.60 7.63 3.65
N ASP A 377 10.89 7.20 4.70
CA ASP A 377 9.67 6.39 4.57
C ASP A 377 8.48 7.31 4.30
N TRP A 378 8.29 7.65 3.03
CA TRP A 378 7.27 8.61 2.61
C TRP A 378 5.84 8.10 2.77
N GLU A 379 5.62 6.77 2.67
CA GLU A 379 4.29 6.20 2.84
C GLU A 379 3.78 6.42 4.27
N ARG A 380 4.61 6.03 5.26
CA ARG A 380 4.28 6.21 6.67
C ARG A 380 4.27 7.67 7.09
N PHE A 381 5.16 8.49 6.52
CA PHE A 381 5.18 9.94 6.73
C PHE A 381 3.81 10.55 6.38
N TRP A 382 3.29 10.25 5.19
CA TRP A 382 2.01 10.79 4.76
C TRP A 382 0.81 10.16 5.48
N ASP A 383 0.91 8.90 5.92
CA ASP A 383 -0.11 8.29 6.76
C ASP A 383 -0.22 8.93 8.14
N ALA A 384 0.91 9.28 8.76
CA ALA A 384 0.93 10.06 9.99
C ALA A 384 0.29 11.44 9.77
N PHE A 385 0.68 12.16 8.71
CA PHE A 385 0.10 13.46 8.37
C PHE A 385 -1.41 13.41 8.10
N ARG A 386 -1.92 12.31 7.53
CA ARG A 386 -3.36 12.10 7.28
C ARG A 386 -4.13 11.65 8.53
N SER A 387 -3.46 11.28 9.62
CA SER A 387 -4.13 10.68 10.78
C SER A 387 -5.19 11.59 11.41
N PRO A 388 -4.99 12.92 11.61
CA PRO A 388 -6.01 13.76 12.24
C PRO A 388 -7.28 13.87 11.41
N ALA A 389 -7.14 13.97 10.09
CA ALA A 389 -8.25 14.10 9.16
C ALA A 389 -9.18 12.86 9.17
N ARG A 390 -8.65 11.66 9.46
CA ARG A 390 -9.46 10.43 9.63
C ARG A 390 -10.46 10.53 10.78
N PHE A 391 -10.16 11.37 11.77
CA PHE A 391 -11.01 11.64 12.93
C PHE A 391 -11.72 13.00 12.85
N GLN A 392 -11.76 13.62 11.66
CA GLN A 392 -12.35 14.95 11.43
C GLN A 392 -11.71 16.05 12.29
N VAL A 393 -10.44 15.89 12.65
CA VAL A 393 -9.66 16.92 13.34
C VAL A 393 -8.88 17.72 12.30
N ALA A 394 -9.04 19.04 12.35
CA ALA A 394 -8.31 19.95 11.47
C ALA A 394 -6.81 19.92 11.75
N ARG A 395 -5.99 20.00 10.69
CA ARG A 395 -4.53 20.02 10.83
C ARG A 395 -4.04 21.44 11.13
N SER A 396 -3.06 21.54 12.01
CA SER A 396 -2.43 22.82 12.37
C SER A 396 -1.50 23.34 11.28
N SER A 397 -1.11 24.62 11.38
CA SER A 397 -0.10 25.22 10.51
C SER A 397 1.27 24.56 10.62
N GLU A 398 1.63 24.03 11.80
CA GLU A 398 2.93 23.40 12.05
C GLU A 398 3.07 22.08 11.29
N LEU A 399 1.99 21.30 11.17
CA LEU A 399 1.98 20.06 10.38
C LEU A 399 2.24 20.33 8.89
N TYR A 400 1.62 21.38 8.34
CA TYR A 400 1.87 21.78 6.95
C TYR A 400 3.28 22.33 6.75
N GLU A 401 3.79 23.10 7.72
CA GLU A 401 5.15 23.61 7.68
C GLU A 401 6.16 22.47 7.67
N LEU A 402 5.97 21.47 8.53
CA LEU A 402 6.81 20.28 8.56
C LEU A 402 6.74 19.54 7.21
N ALA A 403 5.55 19.33 6.66
CA ALA A 403 5.36 18.68 5.37
C ALA A 403 6.11 19.40 4.23
N TYR A 404 5.99 20.73 4.13
CA TYR A 404 6.68 21.46 3.07
C TYR A 404 8.19 21.54 3.29
N SER A 405 8.64 21.73 4.53
CA SER A 405 10.06 21.80 4.85
C SER A 405 10.78 20.47 4.63
N THR A 406 10.16 19.34 4.98
CA THR A 406 10.73 18.00 4.71
C THR A 406 10.80 17.73 3.22
N MET A 407 9.74 18.01 2.47
CA MET A 407 9.74 17.85 1.01
C MET A 407 10.81 18.72 0.35
N ALA A 408 10.90 20.00 0.72
CA ALA A 408 11.93 20.90 0.19
C ALA A 408 13.35 20.41 0.53
N ALA A 409 13.56 19.83 1.72
CA ALA A 409 14.86 19.28 2.14
C ALA A 409 15.32 18.09 1.29
N THR A 410 14.39 17.31 0.71
CA THR A 410 14.76 16.20 -0.21
C THR A 410 15.44 16.66 -1.49
N ARG A 411 15.21 17.91 -1.91
CA ARG A 411 15.63 18.46 -3.22
C ARG A 411 15.17 17.66 -4.43
N ASP A 412 14.15 16.80 -4.29
CA ASP A 412 13.55 16.06 -5.39
C ASP A 412 12.35 16.82 -5.97
N PRO A 413 12.41 17.28 -7.24
CA PRO A 413 11.31 18.02 -7.86
C PRO A 413 10.03 17.19 -8.01
N LYS A 414 10.13 15.86 -8.18
CA LYS A 414 8.94 15.01 -8.36
C LYS A 414 8.16 14.87 -7.06
N LEU A 415 8.86 14.58 -5.97
CA LEU A 415 8.24 14.48 -4.64
C LEU A 415 7.58 15.80 -4.23
N CYS A 416 8.27 16.94 -4.46
CA CYS A 416 7.68 18.26 -4.19
C CYS A 416 6.45 18.53 -5.06
N THR A 417 6.50 18.20 -6.35
CA THR A 417 5.37 18.35 -7.28
C THR A 417 4.16 17.55 -6.83
N ASP A 418 4.36 16.28 -6.50
CA ASP A 418 3.28 15.38 -6.09
C ASP A 418 2.70 15.82 -4.74
N ALA A 419 3.54 16.20 -3.76
CA ALA A 419 3.09 16.74 -2.48
C ALA A 419 2.28 18.03 -2.65
N LEU A 420 2.78 19.01 -3.40
CA LEU A 420 2.12 20.31 -3.59
C LEU A 420 0.72 20.16 -4.22
N ARG A 421 0.54 19.22 -5.16
CA ARG A 421 -0.73 19.04 -5.87
C ARG A 421 -1.92 18.69 -4.99
N TRP A 422 -1.71 18.01 -3.86
CA TRP A 422 -2.80 17.64 -2.95
C TRP A 422 -2.70 18.32 -1.58
N VAL A 423 -1.50 18.55 -1.04
CA VAL A 423 -1.33 19.18 0.28
C VAL A 423 -1.79 20.64 0.26
N TYR A 424 -1.45 21.40 -0.80
CA TYR A 424 -1.82 22.82 -0.88
C TYR A 424 -3.35 23.04 -0.99
N PRO A 425 -4.10 22.34 -1.86
CA PRO A 425 -5.55 22.44 -1.88
C PRO A 425 -6.21 22.00 -0.57
N GLU A 426 -5.64 21.03 0.14
CA GLU A 426 -6.15 20.60 1.44
C GLU A 426 -5.94 21.67 2.52
N MET A 427 -4.76 22.30 2.58
CA MET A 427 -4.44 23.38 3.51
C MET A 427 -5.48 24.51 3.47
N LEU A 428 -5.95 24.87 2.28
CA LEU A 428 -6.95 25.91 2.08
C LEU A 428 -8.39 25.47 2.41
N LYS A 429 -8.64 24.16 2.49
CA LYS A 429 -9.96 23.57 2.79
C LYS A 429 -10.15 23.21 4.26
N GLU A 430 -9.10 23.29 5.07
CA GLU A 430 -9.19 23.12 6.51
C GLU A 430 -10.21 24.09 7.12
N GLU A 431 -10.81 23.69 8.24
CA GLU A 431 -11.77 24.52 9.00
C GLU A 431 -11.21 24.77 10.41
N PRO A 432 -10.65 25.97 10.71
CA PRO A 432 -10.49 27.13 9.83
C PRO A 432 -9.36 26.97 8.80
N PRO A 433 -9.40 27.71 7.68
CA PRO A 433 -8.40 27.57 6.61
C PRO A 433 -7.02 27.94 7.12
N VAL A 434 -6.03 27.09 6.83
CA VAL A 434 -4.64 27.32 7.20
C VAL A 434 -4.00 28.26 6.18
N LEU A 435 -3.50 29.38 6.67
CA LEU A 435 -2.97 30.46 5.84
C LEU A 435 -1.43 30.45 5.83
N PRO A 436 -0.77 30.55 4.66
CA PRO A 436 0.68 30.57 4.53
C PRO A 436 1.25 31.88 5.10
N THR A 437 1.58 31.87 6.38
CA THR A 437 2.18 32.98 7.11
C THR A 437 3.46 32.53 7.81
N GLY A 438 4.35 33.47 8.16
CA GLY A 438 5.58 33.17 8.92
C GLY A 438 6.45 32.09 8.26
N SER A 439 6.80 31.09 9.07
CA SER A 439 7.63 29.93 8.70
C SER A 439 6.94 29.01 7.69
N LEU A 440 5.63 28.79 7.80
CA LEU A 440 4.86 28.02 6.83
C LEU A 440 4.97 28.61 5.40
N TYR A 441 4.91 29.94 5.26
CA TYR A 441 5.13 30.58 3.96
C TYR A 441 6.52 30.29 3.41
N THR A 442 7.56 30.37 4.26
CA THR A 442 8.94 30.12 3.82
C THR A 442 9.13 28.67 3.39
N ALA A 443 8.55 27.71 4.12
CA ALA A 443 8.59 26.29 3.78
C ALA A 443 7.84 25.99 2.48
N LEU A 444 6.63 26.55 2.32
CA LEU A 444 5.83 26.41 1.11
C LEU A 444 6.55 27.01 -0.11
N LYS A 445 7.11 28.21 0.01
CA LYS A 445 7.89 28.84 -1.07
C LYS A 445 9.11 27.98 -1.43
N ALA A 446 9.86 27.47 -0.45
CA ALA A 446 11.00 26.59 -0.71
C ALA A 446 10.59 25.32 -1.48
N CYS A 447 9.47 24.69 -1.09
CA CYS A 447 8.95 23.50 -1.77
C CYS A 447 8.52 23.80 -3.23
N ILE A 448 7.88 24.95 -3.46
CA ILE A 448 7.52 25.43 -4.81
C ILE A 448 8.76 25.64 -5.69
N LEU A 449 9.82 26.24 -5.14
CA LEU A 449 11.06 26.49 -5.88
C LEU A 449 11.83 25.21 -6.20
N VAL A 450 11.73 24.17 -5.37
CA VAL A 450 12.28 22.85 -5.72
C VAL A 450 11.48 22.20 -6.84
N ALA A 451 10.15 22.32 -6.82
CA ALA A 451 9.28 21.77 -7.88
C ALA A 451 9.42 22.51 -9.22
N ASP A 452 9.52 23.84 -9.20
CA ASP A 452 9.75 24.68 -10.38
C ASP A 452 10.76 25.80 -10.05
N PRO A 453 12.06 25.58 -10.30
CA PRO A 453 13.11 26.56 -10.00
C PRO A 453 12.94 27.90 -10.69
N ALA A 454 12.29 27.94 -11.85
CA ALA A 454 12.06 29.17 -12.60
C ALA A 454 10.76 29.88 -12.17
N ALA A 455 10.05 29.41 -11.15
CA ALA A 455 8.75 29.96 -10.78
C ALA A 455 8.83 31.42 -10.30
N GLU A 456 9.85 31.76 -9.51
CA GLU A 456 10.05 33.12 -8.98
C GLU A 456 10.49 34.10 -10.07
N ASP A 457 11.47 33.72 -10.89
CA ASP A 457 11.93 34.53 -12.02
C ASP A 457 10.80 34.82 -13.00
N LEU A 458 9.98 33.83 -13.33
CA LEU A 458 8.85 34.02 -14.25
C LEU A 458 7.70 34.83 -13.63
N LEU A 459 7.57 34.84 -12.31
CA LEU A 459 6.57 35.66 -11.62
C LEU A 459 6.95 37.13 -11.63
N HIS A 460 8.22 37.45 -11.38
CA HIS A 460 8.73 38.83 -11.35
C HIS A 460 9.07 39.37 -12.75
N HIS A 461 9.56 38.51 -13.64
CA HIS A 461 10.01 38.85 -14.99
C HIS A 461 9.31 37.97 -16.03
N PRO A 462 7.98 38.13 -16.21
CA PRO A 462 7.26 37.36 -17.21
C PRO A 462 7.80 37.71 -18.61
N PRO A 463 8.18 36.72 -19.43
CA PRO A 463 8.67 36.97 -20.78
C PRO A 463 7.63 37.75 -21.61
N ALA A 464 8.10 38.75 -22.35
CA ALA A 464 7.24 39.65 -23.11
C ALA A 464 6.35 38.84 -24.07
N SER A 465 5.04 39.11 -24.05
CA SER A 465 4.07 38.34 -24.84
C SER A 465 4.48 38.24 -26.32
N GLU A 466 5.04 39.31 -26.87
CA GLU A 466 5.50 39.42 -28.26
C GLU A 466 6.64 38.45 -28.64
N THR A 467 7.45 38.02 -27.67
CA THR A 467 8.60 37.12 -27.89
C THR A 467 8.23 35.62 -27.86
N LEU A 468 7.01 35.28 -27.44
CA LEU A 468 6.56 33.91 -27.25
C LEU A 468 5.53 33.47 -28.29
N ASP A 469 5.78 32.33 -28.92
CA ASP A 469 4.78 31.62 -29.73
C ASP A 469 3.50 31.33 -28.93
N LEU A 470 2.37 31.19 -29.63
CA LEU A 470 1.04 30.83 -29.06
C LEU A 470 1.07 29.60 -28.15
N VAL A 471 2.02 28.68 -28.37
CA VAL A 471 2.25 27.49 -27.54
C VAL A 471 3.06 27.84 -26.29
N GLY A 472 4.07 28.71 -26.40
CA GLY A 472 4.87 29.21 -25.28
C GLY A 472 4.02 30.01 -24.29
N ARG A 473 3.14 30.90 -24.80
CA ARG A 473 2.17 31.64 -23.97
C ARG A 473 1.24 30.70 -23.20
N ARG A 474 0.74 29.65 -23.85
CA ARG A 474 -0.12 28.63 -23.22
C ARG A 474 0.62 27.77 -22.20
N ARG A 475 1.91 27.43 -22.44
CA ARG A 475 2.72 26.69 -21.47
C ARG A 475 3.03 27.52 -20.23
N LEU A 476 3.40 28.80 -20.42
CA LEU A 476 3.64 29.73 -19.32
C LEU A 476 2.38 29.91 -18.45
N GLN A 477 1.22 30.12 -19.09
CA GLN A 477 -0.07 30.24 -18.40
C GLN A 477 -0.54 28.95 -17.71
N ARG A 478 -0.04 27.78 -18.15
CA ARG A 478 -0.38 26.46 -17.59
C ARG A 478 0.66 25.93 -16.61
N ARG A 479 1.74 26.66 -16.32
CA ARG A 479 2.69 26.29 -15.26
C ARG A 479 2.00 26.43 -13.91
N GLU A 480 1.60 25.30 -13.36
CA GLU A 480 0.81 25.20 -12.13
C GLU A 480 1.47 25.92 -10.95
N PHE A 481 2.78 25.77 -10.77
CA PHE A 481 3.49 26.29 -9.61
C PHE A 481 3.77 27.79 -9.66
N VAL A 482 3.87 28.40 -10.85
CA VAL A 482 3.90 29.88 -11.00
C VAL A 482 2.57 30.47 -10.53
N ARG A 483 1.45 29.82 -10.87
CA ARG A 483 0.12 30.25 -10.43
C ARG A 483 -0.06 30.08 -8.92
N VAL A 484 0.34 28.94 -8.37
CA VAL A 484 0.30 28.70 -6.93
C VAL A 484 1.15 29.73 -6.18
N LEU A 485 2.37 30.02 -6.65
CA LEU A 485 3.23 31.04 -6.06
C LEU A 485 2.58 32.42 -6.06
N LYS A 486 1.97 32.81 -7.18
CA LYS A 486 1.22 34.07 -7.29
C LYS A 486 0.06 34.14 -6.30
N GLU A 487 -0.75 33.07 -6.20
CA GLU A 487 -1.87 32.99 -5.27
C GLU A 487 -1.39 33.11 -3.82
N VAL A 488 -0.29 32.44 -3.45
CA VAL A 488 0.33 32.52 -2.12
C VAL A 488 0.81 33.94 -1.80
N GLU A 489 1.46 34.62 -2.76
CA GLU A 489 1.90 36.01 -2.58
C GLU A 489 0.74 37.01 -2.45
N ASP A 490 -0.30 36.84 -3.26
CA ASP A 490 -1.53 37.63 -3.19
C ASP A 490 -2.19 37.47 -1.80
N LEU A 491 -2.30 36.23 -1.33
CA LEU A 491 -2.87 35.90 -0.01
C LEU A 491 -2.06 36.54 1.12
N ARG A 492 -0.73 36.44 1.06
CA ARG A 492 0.19 37.07 2.03
C ARG A 492 0.02 38.59 2.04
N ARG A 493 -0.01 39.24 0.87
CA ARG A 493 -0.23 40.70 0.77
C ARG A 493 -1.56 41.12 1.39
N HIS A 494 -2.63 40.36 1.15
CA HIS A 494 -3.93 40.60 1.75
C HIS A 494 -3.88 40.50 3.29
N LEU A 495 -3.21 39.47 3.83
CA LEU A 495 -3.09 39.26 5.27
C LEU A 495 -2.33 40.38 5.96
N VAL A 496 -1.15 40.76 5.43
CA VAL A 496 -0.37 41.89 5.96
C VAL A 496 -1.20 43.18 5.92
N GLY A 497 -1.93 43.42 4.84
CA GLY A 497 -2.83 44.57 4.72
C GLY A 497 -3.96 44.57 5.75
N THR A 498 -4.57 43.42 6.04
CA THR A 498 -5.62 43.30 7.06
C THR A 498 -5.10 43.46 8.49
N GLN A 499 -3.91 42.91 8.80
CA GLN A 499 -3.25 43.10 10.09
C GLN A 499 -2.93 44.58 10.33
N ALA A 500 -2.31 45.25 9.35
CA ALA A 500 -2.00 46.69 9.45
C ALA A 500 -3.26 47.55 9.65
N ARG A 501 -4.37 47.22 8.99
CA ARG A 501 -5.66 47.90 9.21
C ARG A 501 -6.21 47.67 10.62
N ARG A 502 -6.12 46.45 11.14
CA ARG A 502 -6.56 46.12 12.51
C ARG A 502 -5.71 46.82 13.56
N GLU A 503 -4.39 46.83 13.41
CA GLU A 503 -3.47 47.55 14.30
C GLU A 503 -3.74 49.05 14.29
N ARG A 504 -3.95 49.64 13.10
CA ARG A 504 -4.34 51.05 12.98
C ARG A 504 -5.68 51.34 13.66
N ALA A 505 -6.68 50.47 13.51
CA ALA A 505 -7.97 50.62 14.17
C ALA A 505 -7.85 50.49 15.70
N GLN A 506 -7.04 49.55 16.20
CA GLN A 506 -6.77 49.41 17.63
C GLN A 506 -6.00 50.60 18.19
N ALA A 507 -5.04 51.16 17.45
CA ALA A 507 -4.36 52.38 17.84
C ALA A 507 -5.34 53.55 17.93
N LEU A 508 -6.19 53.74 16.91
CA LEU A 508 -7.23 54.78 16.92
C LEU A 508 -8.22 54.63 18.08
N ASN A 509 -8.66 53.41 18.40
CA ASN A 509 -9.53 53.16 19.56
C ASN A 509 -8.82 53.44 20.90
N LYS A 510 -7.54 53.08 21.04
CA LYS A 510 -6.74 53.45 22.22
C LYS A 510 -6.60 54.97 22.37
N PHE A 511 -6.49 55.69 21.25
CA PHE A 511 -6.49 57.15 21.26
C PHE A 511 -7.86 57.74 21.62
N SER A 512 -8.98 57.17 21.15
CA SER A 512 -10.32 57.65 21.52
C SER A 512 -10.66 57.39 23.00
N ASP A 513 -10.22 56.26 23.56
CA ASP A 513 -10.42 55.93 24.97
C ASP A 513 -9.56 56.82 25.89
N ALA A 514 -8.36 57.22 25.45
CA ALA A 514 -7.49 58.13 26.18
C ALA A 514 -7.96 59.61 26.16
N VAL A 515 -8.80 59.99 25.19
CA VAL A 515 -9.33 61.37 25.04
C VAL A 515 -10.65 61.58 25.81
N SER A 516 -11.18 60.54 26.46
CA SER A 516 -12.35 60.66 27.35
C SER A 516 -12.01 60.69 28.86
N PRO A 517 -11.31 61.72 29.39
CA PRO A 517 -11.45 62.11 30.79
C PRO A 517 -12.18 63.46 30.86
N GLY A 518 -13.49 63.46 31.08
CA GLY A 518 -14.21 64.68 31.45
C GLY A 518 -15.65 64.80 30.99
N SER A 519 -16.57 64.12 31.68
CA SER A 519 -17.89 64.68 31.97
C SER A 519 -18.39 64.12 33.30
N ALA A 520 -17.97 64.77 34.39
CA ALA A 520 -18.75 64.86 35.62
C ALA A 520 -19.70 66.04 35.50
#